data_AF-A0A662MQ62-F1
#
_entry.id   AF-A0A662MQ62-F1
#
_cell.length_a   1.000
_cell.length_b   1.000
_cell.length_c   1.000
_cell.angle_alpha   90.00
_cell.angle_beta   90.00
_cell.angle_gamma   90.00
#
_symmetry.space_group_name_H-M   'P 1'
#
loop_
_entity.id
_entity.type
_entity.pdbx_description
1 polymer ?
#
loop_
_entity_poly.entity_id
_entity_poly.type
_entity_poly.pdbx_seq_one_letter_code
_entity_poly.pdbx_strand_id
1 'polypeptide(L)'
;MKTLVLCVDRDDDLGVKAKIKSPVIGRKANLKAAVALGLADPEDSDVNVLLMGLKKYQEYKDMGREVELATICGDKNVGIKSDANLMSQFLEVVSRFTPDTVVLVSDG
;
A
#
# COMPACT_ATOMS: atom_id res chain seq x y z
N MET A 1 -7.78 18.66 -5.18
CA MET A 1 -6.48 18.00 -5.39
C MET A 1 -6.62 16.56 -4.96
N LYS A 2 -6.34 15.64 -5.88
CA LYS A 2 -6.37 14.20 -5.69
C LYS A 2 -5.04 13.73 -5.12
N THR A 3 -5.07 13.13 -3.95
CA THR A 3 -3.88 12.59 -3.27
C THR A 3 -4.00 11.08 -3.16
N LEU A 4 -3.09 10.35 -3.77
CA LEU A 4 -2.94 8.91 -3.55
C LEU A 4 -1.98 8.70 -2.38
N VAL A 5 -2.43 8.05 -1.31
CA VAL A 5 -1.53 7.48 -0.31
C VAL A 5 -1.14 6.09 -0.81
N LEU A 6 0.15 5.86 -1.03
CA LEU A 6 0.68 4.64 -1.60
C LEU A 6 1.61 3.96 -0.60
N CYS A 7 1.16 2.84 -0.05
CA CYS A 7 1.96 1.93 0.75
C CYS A 7 2.73 0.98 -0.16
N VAL A 8 3.98 0.71 0.17
CA VAL A 8 4.86 -0.21 -0.57
C VAL A 8 5.37 -1.27 0.39
N ASP A 9 5.09 -2.52 0.03
CA ASP A 9 5.66 -3.73 0.61
C ASP A 9 6.59 -4.32 -0.47
N ARG A 10 7.89 -4.28 -0.26
CA ARG A 10 8.85 -4.55 -1.34
C ARG A 10 9.12 -6.04 -1.54
N ASP A 11 9.07 -6.83 -0.49
CA ASP A 11 9.33 -8.27 -0.49
C ASP A 11 8.05 -9.13 -0.47
N ASP A 12 6.90 -8.53 -0.74
CA ASP A 12 5.61 -9.22 -0.89
C ASP A 12 5.20 -9.98 0.38
N ASP A 13 5.54 -9.46 1.55
CA ASP A 13 5.18 -10.08 2.84
C ASP A 13 3.66 -10.14 3.03
N LEU A 14 2.91 -9.16 2.51
CA LEU A 14 1.45 -9.20 2.47
C LEU A 14 0.92 -10.38 1.64
N GLY A 15 1.54 -10.66 0.49
CA GLY A 15 1.19 -11.79 -0.36
C GLY A 15 1.63 -13.14 0.22
N VAL A 16 2.86 -13.18 0.76
CA VAL A 16 3.51 -14.38 1.28
C VAL A 16 2.91 -14.83 2.60
N LYS A 17 2.74 -13.91 3.55
CA LYS A 17 2.29 -14.21 4.93
C LYS A 17 0.77 -14.11 5.07
N ALA A 18 0.18 -13.00 4.61
CA ALA A 18 -1.27 -12.75 4.78
C ALA A 18 -2.16 -13.33 3.67
N LYS A 19 -1.57 -13.86 2.58
CA LYS A 19 -2.28 -14.41 1.40
C LYS A 19 -3.22 -13.40 0.72
N ILE A 20 -2.87 -12.11 0.79
CA ILE A 20 -3.65 -11.04 0.17
C ILE A 20 -2.98 -10.65 -1.14
N LYS A 21 -3.76 -10.59 -2.22
CA LYS A 21 -3.26 -10.16 -3.52
C LYS A 21 -3.20 -8.64 -3.60
N SER A 22 -2.09 -8.14 -4.11
CA SER A 22 -1.88 -6.74 -4.47
C SER A 22 -2.21 -6.49 -5.97
N PRO A 23 -2.57 -5.25 -6.36
CA PRO A 23 -2.67 -4.07 -5.50
C PRO A 23 -3.93 -4.08 -4.62
N VAL A 24 -3.79 -3.65 -3.37
CA VAL A 24 -4.91 -3.50 -2.43
C VAL A 24 -5.40 -2.07 -2.46
N ILE A 25 -6.56 -1.82 -3.07
CA ILE A 25 -7.11 -0.48 -3.26
C ILE A 25 -8.27 -0.22 -2.28
N GLY A 26 -8.28 0.96 -1.68
CA GLY A 26 -9.33 1.46 -0.80
C GLY A 26 -9.00 1.30 0.69
N ARG A 27 -9.43 2.28 1.49
CA ARG A 27 -9.19 2.32 2.95
C ARG A 27 -9.63 1.05 3.67
N LYS A 28 -10.82 0.54 3.37
CA LYS A 28 -11.38 -0.66 4.04
C LYS A 28 -10.59 -1.92 3.69
N ALA A 29 -10.12 -2.04 2.45
CA ALA A 29 -9.31 -3.17 2.01
C ALA A 29 -7.93 -3.16 2.70
N ASN A 30 -7.30 -1.98 2.77
CA ASN A 30 -6.02 -1.80 3.46
C ASN A 30 -6.11 -2.02 4.97
N LEU A 31 -7.21 -1.65 5.63
CA LEU A 31 -7.43 -2.00 7.03
C LEU A 31 -7.52 -3.52 7.25
N LYS A 32 -8.21 -4.24 6.36
CA LYS A 32 -8.25 -5.70 6.42
C LYS A 32 -6.87 -6.31 6.16
N ALA A 33 -6.11 -5.74 5.24
CA ALA A 33 -4.74 -6.16 4.96
C ALA A 33 -3.84 -5.99 6.18
N ALA A 34 -3.87 -4.82 6.84
CA ALA A 34 -3.09 -4.56 8.05
C ALA A 34 -3.41 -5.56 9.17
N VAL A 35 -4.69 -5.83 9.40
CA VAL A 35 -5.13 -6.79 10.43
C VAL A 35 -4.72 -8.22 10.04
N ALA A 36 -4.88 -8.62 8.78
CA ALA A 36 -4.52 -9.96 8.34
C ALA A 36 -3.01 -10.21 8.42
N LEU A 37 -2.18 -9.25 8.00
CA LEU A 37 -0.73 -9.35 8.11
C LEU A 37 -0.29 -9.36 9.57
N GLY A 38 -0.78 -8.42 10.39
CA GLY A 38 -0.43 -8.37 11.81
C GLY A 38 -0.91 -9.58 12.63
N LEU A 39 -1.93 -10.31 12.16
CA LEU A 39 -2.32 -11.60 12.75
C LEU A 39 -1.43 -12.76 12.27
N ALA A 40 -0.91 -12.68 11.04
CA ALA A 40 -0.04 -13.70 10.47
C ALA A 40 1.40 -13.58 11.00
N ASP A 41 1.91 -12.35 11.11
CA ASP A 41 3.24 -12.01 11.61
C ASP A 41 3.19 -10.64 12.31
N PRO A 42 3.02 -10.60 13.65
CA PRO A 42 2.93 -9.34 14.39
C PRO A 42 4.23 -8.52 14.44
N GLU A 43 5.38 -9.13 14.12
CA GLU A 43 6.69 -8.46 14.15
C GLU A 43 7.06 -7.85 12.78
N ASP A 44 6.25 -8.13 11.75
CA ASP A 44 6.40 -7.63 10.40
C ASP A 44 6.24 -6.11 10.33
N SER A 45 7.23 -5.43 9.72
CA SER A 45 7.25 -3.98 9.64
C SER A 45 6.30 -3.41 8.58
N ASP A 46 5.85 -4.19 7.59
CA ASP A 46 4.84 -3.78 6.61
C ASP A 46 3.46 -3.56 7.25
N VAL A 47 3.20 -4.16 8.42
CA VAL A 47 2.03 -3.81 9.24
C VAL A 47 2.07 -2.32 9.60
N ASN A 48 3.24 -1.78 9.93
CA ASN A 48 3.40 -0.37 10.26
C ASN A 48 3.23 0.52 9.02
N VAL A 49 3.68 0.06 7.85
CA VAL A 49 3.48 0.75 6.56
C VAL A 49 1.98 0.90 6.28
N LEU A 50 1.21 -0.17 6.41
CA LEU A 50 -0.25 -0.17 6.21
C LEU A 50 -0.98 0.74 7.22
N LEU A 51 -0.62 0.66 8.50
CA LEU A 51 -1.19 1.50 9.56
C LEU A 51 -0.86 2.98 9.36
N MET A 52 0.37 3.30 8.94
CA MET A 52 0.78 4.66 8.59
C MET A 52 0.01 5.16 7.36
N GLY A 53 -0.21 4.32 6.36
CA GLY A 53 -1.06 4.64 5.20
C GLY A 53 -2.49 5.01 5.59
N LEU A 54 -3.10 4.24 6.50
CA LEU A 54 -4.44 4.53 7.04
C LEU A 54 -4.48 5.85 7.80
N LYS A 55 -3.44 6.15 8.57
CA LYS A 55 -3.30 7.44 9.28
C LYS A 55 -3.18 8.60 8.28
N LYS A 56 -2.27 8.50 7.30
CA LYS A 56 -2.05 9.52 6.27
C LYS A 56 -3.31 9.76 5.45
N TYR A 57 -4.04 8.69 5.10
CA TYR A 57 -5.33 8.82 4.42
C TYR A 57 -6.26 9.75 5.19
N GLN A 58 -6.40 9.56 6.51
CA GLN A 58 -7.27 10.39 7.33
C GLN A 58 -6.76 11.83 7.42
N GLU A 59 -5.45 12.04 7.65
CA GLU A 59 -4.84 13.38 7.71
C GLU A 59 -5.14 14.19 6.44
N TYR A 60 -4.95 13.60 5.25
CA TYR A 60 -5.25 14.30 3.99
C TYR A 60 -6.75 14.46 3.74
N LYS A 61 -7.57 13.53 4.23
CA LYS A 61 -9.03 13.66 4.14
C LYS A 61 -9.54 14.82 4.98
N ASP A 62 -8.99 14.99 6.18
CA ASP A 62 -9.31 16.10 7.10
C ASP A 62 -8.85 17.45 6.56
N MET A 63 -7.82 17.48 5.71
CA MET A 63 -7.43 18.66 4.93
C MET A 63 -8.38 18.97 3.74
N GLY A 64 -9.48 18.23 3.58
CA GLY A 64 -10.47 18.45 2.52
C GLY A 64 -10.06 17.92 1.15
N ARG A 65 -9.07 17.00 1.07
CA ARG A 65 -8.62 16.42 -0.20
C ARG A 65 -9.51 15.26 -0.67
N GLU A 66 -9.46 15.00 -1.97
CA GLU A 66 -9.93 13.74 -2.53
C GLU A 66 -8.78 12.74 -2.37
N VAL A 67 -8.98 11.69 -1.58
CA VAL A 67 -7.90 10.79 -1.16
C VAL A 67 -8.27 9.35 -1.48
N GLU A 68 -7.32 8.63 -2.06
CA GLU A 68 -7.37 7.18 -2.22
C GLU A 68 -6.18 6.54 -1.48
N LEU A 69 -6.36 5.33 -0.97
CA LEU A 69 -5.29 4.54 -0.35
C LEU A 69 -5.05 3.27 -1.16
N ALA A 70 -3.80 2.99 -1.51
CA ALA A 70 -3.42 1.73 -2.13
C ALA A 70 -2.17 1.14 -1.49
N THR A 71 -2.09 -0.19 -1.45
CA THR A 71 -0.84 -0.92 -1.19
C THR A 71 -0.46 -1.71 -2.42
N ILE A 72 0.81 -1.61 -2.80
CA ILE A 72 1.41 -2.40 -3.87
C ILE A 72 2.52 -3.27 -3.30
N CYS A 73 2.67 -4.48 -3.84
CA CYS A 73 3.67 -5.43 -3.37
C CYS A 73 4.69 -5.78 -4.45
N GLY A 74 5.93 -6.02 -4.06
CA GLY A 74 7.01 -6.42 -4.96
C GLY A 74 7.08 -7.92 -5.19
N ASP A 75 8.21 -8.52 -4.84
CA ASP A 75 8.46 -9.96 -4.91
C ASP A 75 9.41 -10.35 -3.79
N LYS A 76 9.17 -11.48 -3.14
CA LYS A 76 10.00 -12.04 -2.06
C LYS A 76 11.51 -12.13 -2.33
N ASN A 77 11.93 -12.19 -3.59
CA ASN A 77 13.34 -12.24 -3.94
C ASN A 77 13.98 -10.86 -4.11
N VAL A 78 13.18 -9.79 -3.98
CA VAL A 78 13.53 -8.38 -4.22
C VAL A 78 14.24 -8.14 -5.56
N GLY A 79 14.71 -6.92 -5.79
CA GLY A 79 15.43 -6.54 -7.02
C GLY A 79 14.52 -6.33 -8.24
N ILE A 80 15.06 -6.60 -9.45
CA ILE A 80 14.44 -6.18 -10.72
C ILE A 80 12.99 -6.69 -10.87
N LYS A 81 12.73 -7.92 -10.42
CA LYS A 81 11.38 -8.51 -10.50
C LYS A 81 10.40 -7.80 -9.57
N SER A 82 10.83 -7.51 -8.34
CA SER A 82 10.05 -6.70 -7.40
C SER A 82 9.74 -5.33 -8.00
N ASP A 83 10.76 -4.64 -8.52
CA ASP A 83 10.59 -3.30 -9.09
C ASP A 83 9.62 -3.30 -10.30
N ALA A 84 9.68 -4.34 -11.14
CA ALA A 84 8.74 -4.51 -12.25
C ALA A 84 7.29 -4.74 -11.77
N ASN A 85 7.09 -5.56 -10.73
CA ASN A 85 5.78 -5.79 -10.13
C ASN A 85 5.20 -4.51 -9.53
N LEU A 86 6.01 -3.78 -8.75
CA LEU A 86 5.64 -2.51 -8.15
C LEU A 86 5.24 -1.49 -9.24
N MET A 87 6.05 -1.38 -10.30
CA MET A 87 5.76 -0.45 -11.40
C MET A 87 4.44 -0.79 -12.10
N SER A 88 4.19 -2.08 -12.41
CA SER A 88 2.95 -2.52 -13.05
C SER A 88 1.72 -2.17 -12.20
N GLN A 89 1.79 -2.44 -10.90
CA GLN A 89 0.68 -2.16 -9.97
C GLN A 89 0.49 -0.66 -9.75
N PHE A 90 1.59 0.11 -9.68
CA PHE A 90 1.52 1.57 -9.61
C PHE A 90 0.78 2.16 -10.81
N LEU A 91 1.12 1.74 -12.04
CA LEU A 91 0.41 2.18 -13.25
C LEU A 91 -1.08 1.82 -13.21
N GLU A 92 -1.42 0.61 -12.74
CA GLU A 92 -2.81 0.21 -12.55
C GLU A 92 -3.55 1.16 -11.60
N VAL A 93 -2.99 1.43 -10.42
CA VAL A 93 -3.60 2.31 -9.41
C VAL A 93 -3.73 3.75 -9.92
N VAL A 94 -2.67 4.29 -10.52
CA VAL A 94 -2.65 5.65 -11.07
C VAL A 94 -3.68 5.81 -12.19
N SER A 95 -3.82 4.81 -13.06
CA SER A 95 -4.81 4.86 -14.16
C SER A 95 -6.26 4.92 -13.66
N ARG A 96 -6.55 4.33 -12.49
CA ARG A 96 -7.90 4.31 -11.90
C ARG A 96 -8.24 5.60 -11.17
N PHE A 97 -7.29 6.17 -10.42
CA PHE A 97 -7.55 7.32 -9.55
C PHE A 97 -7.12 8.67 -10.16
N THR A 98 -6.14 8.68 -11.07
CA THR A 98 -5.52 9.89 -11.66
C THR A 98 -5.11 10.91 -10.60
N PRO A 99 -4.20 10.57 -9.66
CA PRO A 99 -3.79 11.48 -8.60
C PRO A 99 -2.97 12.67 -9.13
N ASP A 100 -3.16 13.84 -8.51
CA ASP A 100 -2.27 15.00 -8.70
C ASP A 100 -0.98 14.85 -7.89
N THR A 101 -1.07 14.13 -6.77
CA THR A 101 0.03 13.95 -5.80
C THR A 101 0.02 12.54 -5.26
N VAL A 102 1.21 11.99 -5.00
CA VAL A 102 1.39 10.70 -4.35
C VAL A 102 2.17 10.90 -3.05
N VAL A 103 1.67 10.30 -1.98
CA VAL A 103 2.33 10.24 -0.67
C VAL A 103 2.80 8.81 -0.50
N LEU A 104 4.10 8.61 -0.67
CA LEU A 104 4.74 7.32 -0.50
C LEU A 104 4.89 6.99 0.98
N VAL A 105 4.52 5.78 1.36
CA VAL A 105 4.71 5.20 2.69
C VAL A 105 5.43 3.86 2.50
N SER A 106 6.60 3.74 3.10
CA SER A 106 7.48 2.56 3.01
C SER A 106 8.36 2.56 4.25
N ASP A 107 8.84 1.40 4.66
CA ASP A 107 9.80 1.21 5.75
C ASP A 107 11.24 0.88 5.28
N GLY A 108 11.44 0.57 3.98
CA GLY A 108 12.77 0.44 3.37
C GLY A 108 12.79 0.07 1.90
#